data_AF-A0A221KI80-F1
#
_entry.id   AF-A0A221KI80-F1
#
_cell.length_a   1.000
_cell.length_b   1.000
_cell.length_c   1.000
_cell.angle_alpha   90.00
_cell.angle_beta   90.00
_cell.angle_gamma   90.00
#
_symmetry.space_group_name_H-M   'P 1'
#
loop_
_entity.id
_entity.type
_entity.pdbx_description
1 polymer ?
#
loop_
_entity_poly.entity_id
_entity_poly.type
_entity_poly.pdbx_seq_one_letter_code
_entity_poly.pdbx_strand_id
1 'polypeptide(L)'
;MPPVSEQTRIVAKLEELLSDLDAGVAELKAAQKKLKQYRQSLLKSAVEGALTADWRQQNPPAETGAALLQRILQERRARWEAKQLAKFKEQDKTPPKDWQKKYPEPVQPDTTGLPALPEGWVWASLDALISDGPQNGLYLPSDKYGSGTPILRIDDYQIGWHRNRSALNLVDADEAICKTYSLVTGDLVINRVNSMTHLGKSLLIGFQLEGVLFESNMMRATLSTALSGAFIAHYIGSGIGRSRLIKGAKWAVNQASINQQDVRSTPVPLPPTSEQCEIARVLDDQFSAVTDQGSAIDRALQQSTAQRQNILRAAFAGQLVPQDPNDEPASVLLERIRAERAAQGTAKPARGRKPKVQPNA
;
A
#
# COMPACT_ATOMS: atom_id res chain seq x y z
N MET A 1 36.08 29.52 -23.03
CA MET A 1 36.09 29.53 -21.54
C MET A 1 35.94 30.98 -21.13
N PRO A 2 34.92 31.32 -20.33
CA PRO A 2 34.64 32.70 -19.97
C PRO A 2 35.76 33.30 -19.09
N PRO A 3 35.85 34.63 -18.95
CA PRO A 3 36.85 35.32 -18.13
C PRO A 3 36.64 35.04 -16.63
N VAL A 4 37.66 35.27 -15.79
CA VAL A 4 37.61 34.91 -14.36
C VAL A 4 36.51 35.66 -13.60
N SER A 5 36.28 36.94 -13.92
CA SER A 5 35.19 37.76 -13.37
C SER A 5 33.82 37.16 -13.70
N GLU A 6 33.60 36.78 -14.96
CA GLU A 6 32.37 36.12 -15.41
C GLU A 6 32.20 34.74 -14.75
N GLN A 7 33.26 33.93 -14.67
CA GLN A 7 33.24 32.65 -13.95
C GLN A 7 32.80 32.83 -12.49
N THR A 8 33.32 33.86 -11.81
CA THR A 8 32.97 34.16 -10.41
C THR A 8 31.48 34.52 -10.28
N ARG A 9 30.93 35.32 -11.20
CA ARG A 9 29.49 35.64 -11.21
C ARG A 9 28.63 34.42 -11.52
N ILE A 10 29.04 33.58 -12.46
CA ILE A 10 28.34 32.32 -12.78
C ILE A 10 28.31 31.41 -11.55
N VAL A 11 29.44 31.22 -10.86
CA VAL A 11 29.53 30.37 -9.66
C VAL A 11 28.63 30.91 -8.56
N ALA A 12 28.69 32.21 -8.25
CA ALA A 12 27.84 32.82 -7.22
C ALA A 12 26.35 32.62 -7.53
N LYS A 13 25.94 32.82 -8.79
CA LYS A 13 24.53 32.63 -9.18
C LYS A 13 24.11 31.16 -9.18
N LEU A 14 25.01 30.25 -9.54
CA LEU A 14 24.79 28.81 -9.42
C LEU A 14 24.58 28.41 -7.97
N GLU A 15 25.45 28.85 -7.06
CA GLU A 15 25.36 28.54 -5.63
C GLU A 15 24.03 29.03 -5.04
N GLU A 16 23.62 30.26 -5.36
CA GLU A 16 22.32 30.82 -4.95
C GLU A 16 21.16 29.95 -5.44
N LEU A 17 21.05 29.75 -6.76
CA LEU A 17 19.90 29.05 -7.36
C LEU A 17 19.85 27.56 -6.97
N LEU A 18 21.00 26.90 -6.86
CA LEU A 18 21.06 25.51 -6.46
C LEU A 18 20.76 25.34 -4.97
N SER A 19 21.20 26.27 -4.12
CA SER A 19 20.86 26.29 -2.70
C SER A 19 19.35 26.41 -2.49
N ASP A 20 18.70 27.35 -3.18
CA ASP A 20 17.25 27.54 -3.09
C ASP A 20 16.49 26.29 -3.59
N LEU A 21 16.96 25.70 -4.68
CA LEU A 21 16.39 24.48 -5.23
C LEU A 21 16.55 23.29 -4.27
N ASP A 22 17.70 23.16 -3.63
CA ASP A 22 17.98 22.12 -2.64
C ASP A 22 17.11 22.27 -1.39
N ALA A 23 16.90 23.51 -0.93
CA ALA A 23 15.96 23.81 0.15
C ALA A 23 14.52 23.39 -0.21
N GLY A 24 14.04 23.77 -1.40
CA GLY A 24 12.70 23.38 -1.87
C GLY A 24 12.53 21.86 -1.98
N VAL A 25 13.54 21.14 -2.50
CA VAL A 25 13.53 19.66 -2.55
C VAL A 25 13.49 19.05 -1.15
N ALA A 26 14.20 19.63 -0.18
CA ALA A 26 14.17 19.18 1.21
C ALA A 26 12.78 19.34 1.84
N GLU A 27 12.11 20.47 1.60
CA GLU A 27 10.75 20.73 2.07
C GLU A 27 9.72 19.76 1.47
N LEU A 28 9.79 19.52 0.14
CA LEU A 28 8.94 18.56 -0.54
C LEU A 28 9.09 17.14 0.03
N LYS A 29 10.34 16.70 0.29
CA LYS A 29 10.61 15.41 0.95
C LYS A 29 10.07 15.36 2.38
N ALA A 30 10.19 16.47 3.13
CA ALA A 30 9.62 16.56 4.47
C ALA A 30 8.08 16.48 4.44
N ALA A 31 7.43 17.12 3.45
CA ALA A 31 5.99 17.03 3.24
C ALA A 31 5.54 15.59 2.93
N GLN A 32 6.25 14.86 2.07
CA GLN A 32 5.96 13.42 1.82
C GLN A 32 6.00 12.60 3.12
N LYS A 33 6.97 12.85 4.00
CA LYS A 33 7.06 12.17 5.30
C LYS A 33 5.87 12.52 6.20
N LYS A 34 5.47 13.81 6.24
CA LYS A 34 4.30 14.28 7.00
C LYS A 34 3.01 13.65 6.50
N LEU A 35 2.81 13.51 5.18
CA LEU A 35 1.62 12.84 4.62
C LEU A 35 1.51 11.37 5.06
N LYS A 36 2.64 10.65 5.10
CA LYS A 36 2.66 9.27 5.61
C LYS A 36 2.27 9.19 7.10
N GLN A 37 2.79 10.11 7.91
CA GLN A 37 2.46 10.20 9.34
C GLN A 37 1.00 10.59 9.56
N TYR A 38 0.49 11.55 8.79
CA TYR A 38 -0.91 11.96 8.82
C TYR A 38 -1.86 10.79 8.54
N ARG A 39 -1.57 10.00 7.50
CA ARG A 39 -2.35 8.79 7.17
C ARG A 39 -2.41 7.80 8.34
N GLN A 40 -1.28 7.57 9.02
CA GLN A 40 -1.22 6.68 10.18
C GLN A 40 -2.01 7.23 11.37
N SER A 41 -1.90 8.54 11.62
CA SER A 41 -2.66 9.21 12.68
C SER A 41 -4.16 9.13 12.42
N LEU A 42 -4.59 9.36 11.18
CA LEU A 42 -6.00 9.33 10.80
C LEU A 42 -6.61 7.94 10.99
N LEU A 43 -5.90 6.89 10.56
CA LEU A 43 -6.31 5.50 10.80
C LEU A 43 -6.41 5.19 12.29
N LYS A 44 -5.43 5.62 13.10
CA LYS A 44 -5.48 5.44 14.55
C LYS A 44 -6.74 6.09 15.15
N SER A 45 -7.00 7.36 14.80
CA SER A 45 -8.19 8.07 15.26
C SER A 45 -9.50 7.42 14.84
N ALA A 46 -9.55 6.81 13.65
CA ALA A 46 -10.71 6.06 13.18
C ALA A 46 -10.97 4.81 14.02
N VAL A 47 -9.91 4.06 14.33
CA VAL A 47 -10.00 2.81 15.11
C VAL A 47 -10.35 3.06 16.58
N GLU A 48 -9.85 4.13 17.15
CA GLU A 48 -10.14 4.54 18.53
C GLU A 48 -11.48 5.31 18.64
N GLY A 49 -12.15 5.57 17.51
CA GLY A 49 -13.43 6.28 17.44
C GLY A 49 -13.35 7.78 17.73
N ALA A 50 -12.13 8.34 17.78
CA ALA A 50 -11.91 9.78 17.91
C ALA A 50 -12.29 10.54 16.63
N LEU A 51 -12.16 9.90 15.46
CA LEU A 51 -12.45 10.53 14.16
C LEU A 51 -13.90 11.00 14.03
N THR A 52 -14.83 10.26 14.62
CA THR A 52 -16.28 10.50 14.54
C THR A 52 -16.90 10.89 15.88
N ALA A 53 -16.09 11.32 16.85
CA ALA A 53 -16.57 11.64 18.19
C ALA A 53 -17.68 12.71 18.19
N ASP A 54 -17.48 13.82 17.47
CA ASP A 54 -18.48 14.90 17.35
C ASP A 54 -19.70 14.46 16.55
N TRP A 55 -19.47 13.70 15.47
CA TRP A 55 -20.55 13.14 14.65
C TRP A 55 -21.46 12.24 15.49
N ARG A 56 -20.88 11.39 16.36
CA ARG A 56 -21.62 10.47 17.23
C ARG A 56 -22.54 11.19 18.21
N GLN A 57 -22.13 12.36 18.71
CA GLN A 57 -22.98 13.17 19.60
C GLN A 57 -24.23 13.71 18.89
N GLN A 58 -24.11 14.00 17.60
CA GLN A 58 -25.18 14.56 16.77
C GLN A 58 -26.03 13.48 16.09
N ASN A 59 -25.52 12.26 15.99
CA ASN A 59 -26.12 11.13 15.28
C ASN A 59 -26.20 9.90 16.19
N PRO A 60 -27.05 9.93 17.25
CA PRO A 60 -27.22 8.78 18.12
C PRO A 60 -27.69 7.56 17.30
N PRO A 61 -26.98 6.43 17.37
CA PRO A 61 -27.26 5.29 16.52
C PRO A 61 -28.53 4.56 16.97
N ALA A 62 -29.30 4.06 16.00
CA ALA A 62 -30.50 3.27 16.28
C ALA A 62 -30.20 1.88 16.86
N GLU A 63 -29.01 1.34 16.58
CA GLU A 63 -28.51 0.08 17.14
C GLU A 63 -27.08 0.25 17.64
N THR A 64 -26.71 -0.42 18.73
CA THR A 64 -25.31 -0.47 19.19
C THR A 64 -24.53 -1.51 18.37
N GLY A 65 -23.20 -1.44 18.42
CA GLY A 65 -22.32 -2.45 17.86
C GLY A 65 -22.59 -3.86 18.42
N ALA A 66 -22.95 -3.96 19.71
CA ALA A 66 -23.35 -5.24 20.31
C ALA A 66 -24.66 -5.78 19.73
N ALA A 67 -25.66 -4.92 19.52
CA ALA A 67 -26.92 -5.31 18.87
C ALA A 67 -26.71 -5.71 17.41
N LEU A 68 -25.89 -4.95 16.67
CA LEU A 68 -25.45 -5.28 15.31
C LEU A 68 -24.76 -6.64 15.25
N LEU A 69 -23.83 -6.91 16.18
CA LEU A 69 -23.15 -8.20 16.26
C LEU A 69 -24.14 -9.35 16.46
N GLN A 70 -25.08 -9.22 17.39
CA GLN A 70 -26.11 -10.23 17.63
C GLN A 70 -26.95 -10.51 16.38
N ARG A 71 -27.35 -9.46 15.66
CA ARG A 71 -28.08 -9.58 14.40
C ARG A 71 -27.27 -10.32 13.33
N ILE A 72 -25.99 -9.97 13.16
CA ILE A 72 -25.08 -10.66 12.25
C ILE A 72 -24.94 -12.15 12.60
N LEU A 73 -24.81 -12.48 13.89
CA LEU A 73 -24.70 -13.87 14.35
C LEU A 73 -25.97 -14.68 14.06
N GLN A 74 -27.14 -14.08 14.24
CA GLN A 74 -28.43 -14.68 13.88
C GLN A 74 -28.52 -14.93 12.37
N GLU A 75 -28.21 -13.93 11.55
CA GLU A 75 -28.19 -14.05 10.08
C GLU A 75 -27.17 -15.10 9.60
N ARG A 76 -25.99 -15.17 10.24
CA ARG A 76 -24.97 -16.19 9.96
C ARG A 76 -25.49 -17.59 10.26
N ARG A 77 -26.15 -17.80 11.41
CA ARG A 77 -26.74 -19.09 11.78
C ARG A 77 -27.86 -19.49 10.82
N ALA A 78 -28.81 -18.59 10.55
CA ALA A 78 -29.91 -18.86 9.62
C ALA A 78 -29.41 -19.26 8.22
N ARG A 79 -28.37 -18.58 7.70
CA ARG A 79 -27.75 -18.94 6.42
C ARG A 79 -27.06 -20.30 6.46
N TRP A 80 -26.35 -20.62 7.53
CA TRP A 80 -25.73 -21.94 7.69
C TRP A 80 -26.79 -23.04 7.73
N GLU A 81 -27.88 -22.82 8.46
CA GLU A 81 -29.01 -23.75 8.55
C GLU A 81 -29.66 -23.97 7.18
N ALA A 82 -29.94 -22.89 6.44
CA ALA A 82 -30.48 -22.96 5.09
C ALA A 82 -29.55 -23.74 4.13
N LYS A 83 -28.23 -23.51 4.20
CA LYS A 83 -27.22 -24.25 3.40
C LYS A 83 -27.22 -25.75 3.74
N GLN A 84 -27.30 -26.12 5.02
CA GLN A 84 -27.36 -27.54 5.42
C GLN A 84 -28.65 -28.21 4.94
N LEU A 85 -29.80 -27.54 5.08
CA LEU A 85 -31.09 -28.05 4.61
C LEU A 85 -31.09 -28.26 3.08
N ALA A 86 -30.56 -27.31 2.32
CA ALA A 86 -30.41 -27.44 0.87
C ALA A 86 -29.53 -28.64 0.50
N LYS A 87 -28.41 -28.84 1.21
CA LYS A 87 -27.51 -29.98 1.00
C LYS A 87 -28.15 -31.32 1.35
N PHE A 88 -28.94 -31.40 2.42
CA PHE A 88 -29.70 -32.61 2.75
C PHE A 88 -30.72 -32.94 1.67
N LYS A 89 -31.45 -31.92 1.17
CA LYS A 89 -32.42 -32.07 0.08
C LYS A 89 -31.77 -32.53 -1.22
N GLU A 90 -30.63 -31.96 -1.61
CA GLU A 90 -29.88 -32.36 -2.82
C GLU A 90 -29.37 -33.81 -2.74
N GLN A 91 -29.17 -34.33 -1.54
CA GLN A 91 -28.75 -35.71 -1.29
C GLN A 91 -29.91 -36.68 -1.02
N ASP A 92 -31.16 -36.25 -1.18
CA ASP A 92 -32.37 -37.00 -0.80
C ASP A 92 -32.33 -37.55 0.64
N LYS A 93 -31.73 -36.78 1.57
CA LYS A 93 -31.63 -37.12 2.99
C LYS A 93 -32.50 -36.22 3.85
N THR A 94 -33.08 -36.78 4.90
CA THR A 94 -33.68 -35.98 5.98
C THR A 94 -32.59 -35.47 6.93
N PRO A 95 -32.67 -34.22 7.43
CA PRO A 95 -31.74 -33.73 8.43
C PRO A 95 -31.73 -34.63 9.68
N PRO A 96 -30.57 -35.10 10.16
CA PRO A 96 -30.48 -35.90 11.38
C PRO A 96 -30.95 -35.15 12.61
N LYS A 97 -31.40 -35.84 13.67
CA LYS A 97 -31.72 -35.19 14.95
C LYS A 97 -30.52 -34.38 15.46
N ASP A 98 -30.77 -33.21 16.04
CA ASP A 98 -29.76 -32.32 16.63
C ASP A 98 -28.70 -31.78 15.65
N TRP A 99 -28.92 -31.83 14.34
CA TRP A 99 -27.97 -31.32 13.36
C TRP A 99 -27.60 -29.85 13.58
N GLN A 100 -28.52 -29.03 14.10
CA GLN A 100 -28.26 -27.62 14.42
C GLN A 100 -27.19 -27.42 15.50
N LYS A 101 -26.99 -28.40 16.40
CA LYS A 101 -25.92 -28.34 17.42
C LYS A 101 -24.51 -28.40 16.82
N LYS A 102 -24.40 -28.78 15.54
CA LYS A 102 -23.13 -28.78 14.78
C LYS A 102 -22.77 -27.40 14.22
N TYR A 103 -23.56 -26.36 14.51
CA TYR A 103 -23.25 -25.00 14.11
C TYR A 103 -21.89 -24.58 14.66
N PRO A 104 -20.93 -24.19 13.80
CA PRO A 104 -19.64 -23.71 14.25
C PRO A 104 -19.77 -22.27 14.77
N GLU A 105 -19.87 -22.12 16.09
CA GLU A 105 -19.84 -20.79 16.73
C GLU A 105 -18.55 -20.04 16.36
N PRO A 106 -18.62 -18.73 16.11
CA PRO A 106 -17.44 -17.96 15.76
C PRO A 106 -16.47 -17.85 16.93
N VAL A 107 -15.18 -17.77 16.60
CA VAL A 107 -14.11 -17.58 17.58
C VAL A 107 -14.32 -16.27 18.34
N GLN A 108 -14.06 -16.23 19.64
CA GLN A 108 -14.09 -14.98 20.41
C GLN A 108 -12.81 -14.17 20.17
N PRO A 109 -12.90 -12.83 20.03
CA PRO A 109 -11.71 -12.00 19.82
C PRO A 109 -10.82 -11.95 21.07
N ASP A 110 -9.50 -12.06 20.89
CA ASP A 110 -8.52 -11.72 21.94
C ASP A 110 -8.40 -10.19 22.03
N THR A 111 -9.01 -9.60 23.06
CA THR A 111 -8.97 -8.16 23.30
C THR A 111 -7.78 -7.69 24.14
N THR A 112 -6.85 -8.58 24.46
CA THR A 112 -5.69 -8.25 25.31
C THR A 112 -4.81 -7.18 24.65
N GLY A 113 -4.60 -6.09 25.39
CA GLY A 113 -3.79 -4.95 24.92
C GLY A 113 -4.41 -4.20 23.73
N LEU A 114 -5.71 -4.33 23.49
CA LEU A 114 -6.45 -3.46 22.58
C LEU A 114 -6.90 -2.18 23.31
N PRO A 115 -7.05 -1.05 22.60
CA PRO A 115 -7.56 0.17 23.21
C PRO A 115 -9.00 0.00 23.70
N ALA A 116 -9.38 0.83 24.67
CA ALA A 116 -10.78 0.99 25.04
C ALA A 116 -11.56 1.54 23.82
N LEU A 117 -12.78 1.03 23.65
CA LEU A 117 -13.67 1.49 22.59
C LEU A 117 -14.64 2.55 23.12
N PRO A 118 -15.14 3.43 22.24
CA PRO A 118 -16.25 4.31 22.57
C PRO A 118 -17.48 3.55 23.07
N GLU A 119 -18.34 4.24 23.81
CA GLU A 119 -19.66 3.72 24.17
C GLU A 119 -20.46 3.32 22.93
N GLY A 120 -21.15 2.18 23.01
CA GLY A 120 -21.93 1.64 21.91
C GLY A 120 -21.12 0.81 20.91
N TRP A 121 -19.78 0.77 21.00
CA TRP A 121 -18.94 -0.10 20.18
C TRP A 121 -18.66 -1.43 20.90
N VAL A 122 -18.29 -2.47 20.14
CA VAL A 122 -17.86 -3.75 20.71
C VAL A 122 -16.70 -4.34 19.90
N TRP A 123 -15.85 -5.14 20.53
CA TRP A 123 -14.89 -5.97 19.81
C TRP A 123 -15.59 -7.23 19.28
N ALA A 124 -15.44 -7.52 17.99
CA ALA A 124 -15.86 -8.76 17.35
C ALA A 124 -14.64 -9.46 16.74
N SER A 125 -14.74 -10.76 16.48
CA SER A 125 -13.75 -11.45 15.65
C SER A 125 -14.13 -11.33 14.17
N LEU A 126 -13.15 -11.36 13.28
CA LEU A 126 -13.44 -11.38 11.84
C LEU A 126 -14.27 -12.62 11.44
N ASP A 127 -14.15 -13.74 12.15
CA ASP A 127 -15.02 -14.93 11.98
C ASP A 127 -16.51 -14.64 12.20
N ALA A 128 -16.83 -13.81 13.20
CA ALA A 128 -18.21 -13.40 13.45
C ALA A 128 -18.75 -12.49 12.33
N LEU A 129 -17.87 -11.73 11.67
CA LEU A 129 -18.22 -10.72 10.68
C LEU A 129 -18.27 -11.24 9.23
N ILE A 130 -17.80 -12.47 8.99
CA ILE A 130 -17.82 -13.11 7.67
C ILE A 130 -19.04 -13.99 7.49
N SER A 131 -19.57 -13.99 6.26
CA SER A 131 -20.63 -14.89 5.82
C SER A 131 -20.11 -16.19 5.22
N ASP A 132 -18.89 -16.17 4.68
CA ASP A 132 -18.25 -17.31 4.03
C ASP A 132 -16.72 -17.17 4.10
N GLY A 133 -16.01 -18.30 4.19
CA GLY A 133 -14.55 -18.35 4.28
C GLY A 133 -13.98 -18.36 5.72
N PRO A 134 -12.73 -17.89 5.93
CA PRO A 134 -11.76 -17.54 4.89
C PRO A 134 -11.40 -18.76 4.02
N GLN A 135 -11.39 -18.60 2.71
CA GLN A 135 -11.05 -19.64 1.74
C GLN A 135 -9.66 -19.37 1.14
N ASN A 136 -8.80 -20.39 1.07
CA ASN A 136 -7.51 -20.27 0.38
C ASN A 136 -7.71 -20.15 -1.14
N GLY A 137 -6.85 -19.37 -1.80
CA GLY A 137 -6.89 -19.21 -3.24
C GLY A 137 -6.42 -20.43 -4.04
N LEU A 138 -6.58 -20.31 -5.34
CA LEU A 138 -6.30 -21.33 -6.32
C LEU A 138 -4.78 -21.40 -6.61
N TYR A 139 -4.23 -22.62 -6.59
CA TYR A 139 -2.92 -22.90 -7.18
C TYR A 139 -3.12 -23.46 -8.59
N LEU A 140 -2.40 -22.90 -9.56
CA LEU A 140 -2.32 -23.43 -10.92
C LEU A 140 -0.86 -23.55 -11.35
N PRO A 141 -0.49 -24.61 -12.09
CA PRO A 141 0.84 -24.75 -12.67
C PRO A 141 1.05 -23.73 -13.81
N SER A 142 2.31 -23.48 -14.17
CA SER A 142 2.69 -22.39 -15.09
C SER A 142 2.13 -22.53 -16.51
N ASP A 143 1.90 -23.76 -16.96
CA ASP A 143 1.31 -24.09 -18.27
C ASP A 143 -0.16 -23.66 -18.40
N LYS A 144 -0.84 -23.39 -17.28
CA LYS A 144 -2.21 -22.86 -17.28
C LYS A 144 -2.29 -21.34 -17.43
N TYR A 145 -1.16 -20.63 -17.47
CA TYR A 145 -1.14 -19.17 -17.60
C TYR A 145 -1.05 -18.72 -19.06
N GLY A 146 -1.74 -17.62 -19.40
CA GLY A 146 -1.60 -16.92 -20.68
C GLY A 146 -2.90 -16.73 -21.47
N SER A 147 -3.99 -17.39 -21.07
CA SER A 147 -5.31 -17.31 -21.74
C SER A 147 -6.44 -17.44 -20.72
N GLY A 148 -7.68 -17.17 -21.11
CA GLY A 148 -8.86 -17.45 -20.27
C GLY A 148 -9.20 -16.35 -19.26
N THR A 149 -9.47 -16.75 -18.02
CA THR A 149 -10.06 -15.91 -16.97
C THR A 149 -8.98 -15.12 -16.23
N PRO A 150 -9.18 -13.82 -15.94
CA PRO A 150 -8.23 -13.06 -15.14
C PRO A 150 -8.07 -13.61 -13.73
N ILE A 151 -6.84 -13.63 -13.22
CA ILE A 151 -6.50 -14.02 -11.85
C ILE A 151 -5.75 -12.89 -11.13
N LEU A 152 -6.24 -12.51 -9.96
CA LEU A 152 -5.59 -11.58 -9.05
C LEU A 152 -4.45 -12.31 -8.32
N ARG A 153 -3.27 -11.68 -8.26
CA ARG A 153 -2.10 -12.17 -7.52
C ARG A 153 -1.63 -11.14 -6.50
N ILE A 154 -0.72 -11.55 -5.62
CA ILE A 154 -0.20 -10.72 -4.52
C ILE A 154 0.54 -9.45 -4.97
N ASP A 155 1.01 -9.40 -6.21
CA ASP A 155 1.69 -8.23 -6.80
C ASP A 155 0.72 -7.30 -7.55
N ASP A 156 -0.56 -7.69 -7.65
CA ASP A 156 -1.60 -6.93 -8.35
C ASP A 156 -2.36 -5.98 -7.42
N TYR A 157 -2.03 -5.92 -6.14
CA TYR A 157 -2.64 -4.96 -5.22
C TYR A 157 -1.74 -4.56 -4.07
N GLN A 158 -2.09 -3.40 -3.52
CA GLN A 158 -1.56 -2.81 -2.31
C GLN A 158 -2.76 -2.32 -1.46
N ILE A 159 -2.49 -1.84 -0.25
CA ILE A 159 -3.55 -1.22 0.54
C ILE A 159 -4.09 0.02 -0.19
N GLY A 160 -5.36 -0.03 -0.59
CA GLY A 160 -6.03 1.07 -1.31
C GLY A 160 -5.67 1.19 -2.79
N TRP A 161 -5.01 0.20 -3.39
CA TRP A 161 -4.71 0.20 -4.83
C TRP A 161 -4.75 -1.21 -5.39
N HIS A 162 -5.24 -1.37 -6.61
CA HIS A 162 -5.14 -2.62 -7.34
C HIS A 162 -4.88 -2.34 -8.83
N ARG A 163 -4.32 -3.34 -9.52
CA ARG A 163 -4.12 -3.33 -10.96
C ARG A 163 -5.47 -3.38 -11.67
N ASN A 164 -5.56 -2.74 -12.83
CA ASN A 164 -6.72 -2.85 -13.71
C ASN A 164 -6.92 -4.30 -14.16
N ARG A 165 -8.19 -4.73 -14.27
CA ARG A 165 -8.56 -6.09 -14.68
C ARG A 165 -7.89 -6.54 -15.98
N SER A 166 -7.79 -5.65 -16.97
CA SER A 166 -7.18 -5.93 -18.27
C SER A 166 -5.66 -6.18 -18.24
N ALA A 167 -5.00 -5.79 -17.15
CA ALA A 167 -3.57 -5.98 -16.96
C ALA A 167 -3.24 -7.15 -16.02
N LEU A 168 -4.24 -7.89 -15.55
CA LEU A 168 -4.05 -9.10 -14.76
C LEU A 168 -3.59 -10.26 -15.65
N ASN A 169 -2.89 -11.21 -15.06
CA ASN A 169 -2.61 -12.47 -15.73
C ASN A 169 -3.91 -13.22 -16.01
N LEU A 170 -3.94 -13.94 -17.14
CA LEU A 170 -5.04 -14.83 -17.49
C LEU A 170 -4.65 -16.27 -17.20
N VAL A 171 -5.64 -17.08 -16.78
CA VAL A 171 -5.49 -18.52 -16.58
C VAL A 171 -6.60 -19.32 -17.25
N ASP A 172 -6.20 -20.45 -17.84
CA ASP A 172 -7.09 -21.48 -18.35
C ASP A 172 -7.74 -22.21 -17.17
N ALA A 173 -8.98 -21.85 -16.87
CA ALA A 173 -9.77 -22.36 -15.75
C ALA A 173 -11.12 -22.86 -16.25
N ASP A 174 -11.49 -24.08 -15.85
CA ASP A 174 -12.80 -24.64 -16.16
C ASP A 174 -13.93 -23.97 -15.36
N GLU A 175 -15.16 -24.36 -15.66
CA GLU A 175 -16.36 -23.82 -15.02
C GLU A 175 -16.40 -24.11 -13.51
N ALA A 176 -15.91 -25.27 -13.07
CA ALA A 176 -15.91 -25.66 -11.66
C ALA A 176 -14.94 -24.80 -10.83
N ILE A 177 -13.76 -24.52 -11.39
CA ILE A 177 -12.78 -23.58 -10.84
C ILE A 177 -13.39 -22.18 -10.79
N CYS A 178 -13.95 -21.71 -11.90
CA CYS A 178 -14.57 -20.38 -11.96
C CYS A 178 -15.68 -20.22 -10.91
N LYS A 179 -16.55 -21.22 -10.74
CA LYS A 179 -17.62 -21.22 -9.73
C LYS A 179 -17.10 -21.12 -8.30
N THR A 180 -15.94 -21.70 -8.02
CA THR A 180 -15.39 -21.81 -6.66
C THR A 180 -14.52 -20.61 -6.28
N TYR A 181 -13.75 -20.09 -7.24
CA TYR A 181 -12.68 -19.11 -7.01
C TYR A 181 -12.94 -17.73 -7.59
N SER A 182 -14.08 -17.49 -8.25
CA SER A 182 -14.46 -16.13 -8.64
C SER A 182 -14.68 -15.26 -7.42
N LEU A 183 -14.12 -14.06 -7.46
CA LEU A 183 -14.38 -12.99 -6.51
C LEU A 183 -15.69 -12.29 -6.86
N VAL A 184 -16.41 -11.86 -5.82
CA VAL A 184 -17.61 -11.04 -5.94
C VAL A 184 -17.42 -9.71 -5.22
N THR A 185 -18.21 -8.71 -5.64
CA THR A 185 -18.22 -7.41 -4.98
C THR A 185 -18.52 -7.55 -3.48
N GLY A 186 -17.70 -6.93 -2.63
CA GLY A 186 -17.80 -7.00 -1.18
C GLY A 186 -16.91 -8.09 -0.53
N ASP A 187 -16.27 -8.96 -1.32
CA ASP A 187 -15.24 -9.84 -0.79
C ASP A 187 -14.04 -9.05 -0.25
N LEU A 188 -13.46 -9.53 0.84
CA LEU A 188 -12.17 -9.08 1.34
C LEU A 188 -11.11 -10.11 0.97
N VAL A 189 -10.14 -9.71 0.16
CA VAL A 189 -8.97 -10.55 -0.15
C VAL A 189 -7.82 -10.16 0.78
N ILE A 190 -7.15 -11.15 1.36
CA ILE A 190 -6.07 -10.98 2.33
C ILE A 190 -4.86 -11.78 1.86
N ASN A 191 -3.71 -11.13 1.69
CA ASN A 191 -2.43 -11.80 1.46
C ASN A 191 -2.08 -12.67 2.68
N ARG A 192 -1.88 -13.98 2.43
CA ARG A 192 -1.55 -14.96 3.46
C ARG A 192 -0.13 -15.49 3.42
N VAL A 193 0.59 -15.31 2.32
CA VAL A 193 2.00 -15.70 2.16
C VAL A 193 2.73 -14.57 1.45
N ASN A 194 3.79 -14.05 2.08
CA ASN A 194 4.68 -13.03 1.51
C ASN A 194 5.91 -12.83 2.43
N SER A 195 6.79 -11.88 2.08
CA SER A 195 7.70 -11.27 3.05
C SER A 195 6.92 -10.67 4.25
N MET A 196 7.54 -10.64 5.43
CA MET A 196 6.89 -10.15 6.66
C MET A 196 6.38 -8.71 6.53
N THR A 197 7.13 -7.85 5.83
CA THR A 197 6.77 -6.46 5.59
C THR A 197 5.56 -6.31 4.66
N HIS A 198 5.21 -7.33 3.88
CA HIS A 198 4.06 -7.34 2.94
C HIS A 198 2.91 -8.26 3.38
N LEU A 199 3.11 -9.14 4.36
CA LEU A 199 2.10 -10.09 4.84
C LEU A 199 0.85 -9.39 5.39
N GLY A 200 -0.33 -9.94 5.12
CA GLY A 200 -1.60 -9.42 5.66
C GLY A 200 -2.10 -8.14 4.98
N LYS A 201 -1.54 -7.75 3.83
CA LYS A 201 -2.18 -6.75 2.97
C LYS A 201 -3.57 -7.21 2.58
N SER A 202 -4.53 -6.29 2.57
CA SER A 202 -5.91 -6.56 2.23
C SER A 202 -6.42 -5.67 1.12
N LEU A 203 -7.42 -6.16 0.39
CA LEU A 203 -8.14 -5.44 -0.65
C LEU A 203 -9.63 -5.76 -0.55
N LEU A 204 -10.47 -4.72 -0.49
CA LEU A 204 -11.91 -4.86 -0.69
C LEU A 204 -12.17 -4.96 -2.20
N ILE A 205 -12.89 -5.99 -2.61
CA ILE A 205 -13.24 -6.24 -4.00
C ILE A 205 -14.45 -5.37 -4.38
N GLY A 206 -14.25 -4.52 -5.37
CA GLY A 206 -15.33 -3.79 -6.04
C GLY A 206 -15.74 -4.45 -7.37
N PHE A 207 -16.80 -3.91 -7.98
CA PHE A 207 -17.39 -4.41 -9.24
C PHE A 207 -16.38 -4.57 -10.38
N GLN A 208 -15.32 -3.75 -10.39
CA GLN A 208 -14.27 -3.79 -11.41
C GLN A 208 -13.45 -5.10 -11.40
N LEU A 209 -13.47 -5.86 -10.30
CA LEU A 209 -12.79 -7.14 -10.15
C LEU A 209 -13.77 -8.33 -10.03
N GLU A 210 -15.06 -8.13 -10.30
CA GLU A 210 -16.04 -9.21 -10.20
C GLU A 210 -15.79 -10.30 -11.26
N GLY A 211 -15.83 -11.58 -10.83
CA GLY A 211 -15.50 -12.73 -11.67
C GLY A 211 -14.00 -12.98 -11.88
N VAL A 212 -13.12 -12.17 -11.29
CA VAL A 212 -11.68 -12.42 -11.27
C VAL A 212 -11.37 -13.54 -10.29
N LEU A 213 -10.49 -14.47 -10.64
CA LEU A 213 -10.04 -15.55 -9.75
C LEU A 213 -9.00 -15.02 -8.75
N PHE A 214 -8.76 -15.71 -7.63
CA PHE A 214 -7.71 -15.33 -6.67
C PHE A 214 -6.71 -16.46 -6.41
N GLU A 215 -5.44 -16.11 -6.39
CA GLU A 215 -4.31 -17.04 -6.29
C GLU A 215 -4.01 -17.52 -4.84
N SER A 216 -3.36 -18.67 -4.73
CA SER A 216 -3.08 -19.43 -3.49
C SER A 216 -2.33 -18.70 -2.36
N ASN A 217 -1.58 -17.63 -2.67
CA ASN A 217 -0.93 -16.80 -1.66
C ASN A 217 -1.90 -15.81 -0.98
N MET A 218 -3.20 -15.93 -1.24
CA MET A 218 -4.25 -15.12 -0.64
C MET A 218 -5.38 -15.96 -0.05
N MET A 219 -6.20 -15.33 0.79
CA MET A 219 -7.48 -15.84 1.24
C MET A 219 -8.60 -14.87 0.88
N ARG A 220 -9.77 -15.40 0.54
CA ARG A 220 -11.03 -14.65 0.39
C ARG A 220 -11.87 -14.80 1.65
N ALA A 221 -12.37 -13.70 2.18
CA ALA A 221 -13.37 -13.65 3.24
C ALA A 221 -14.56 -12.82 2.76
N THR A 222 -15.73 -13.43 2.65
CA THR A 222 -16.94 -12.71 2.24
C THR A 222 -17.55 -12.07 3.49
N LEU A 223 -17.66 -10.75 3.51
CA LEU A 223 -18.16 -10.00 4.65
C LEU A 223 -19.69 -10.05 4.74
N SER A 224 -20.23 -9.90 5.95
CA SER A 224 -21.67 -9.70 6.12
C SER A 224 -22.14 -8.43 5.42
N THR A 225 -23.27 -8.49 4.72
CA THR A 225 -23.88 -7.35 4.03
C THR A 225 -24.44 -6.29 4.99
N ALA A 226 -24.52 -6.61 6.29
CA ALA A 226 -24.89 -5.66 7.34
C ALA A 226 -23.76 -4.66 7.69
N LEU A 227 -22.55 -4.87 7.17
CA LEU A 227 -21.34 -4.11 7.49
C LEU A 227 -20.96 -3.16 6.36
N SER A 228 -20.24 -2.09 6.71
CA SER A 228 -19.45 -1.33 5.73
C SER A 228 -18.16 -2.09 5.43
N GLY A 229 -18.09 -2.72 4.25
CA GLY A 229 -16.88 -3.42 3.82
C GLY A 229 -15.66 -2.50 3.73
N ALA A 230 -15.87 -1.22 3.38
CA ALA A 230 -14.81 -0.22 3.32
C ALA A 230 -14.20 0.05 4.71
N PHE A 231 -15.03 0.20 5.74
CA PHE A 231 -14.55 0.34 7.11
C PHE A 231 -13.72 -0.87 7.57
N ILE A 232 -14.20 -2.09 7.31
CA ILE A 232 -13.47 -3.31 7.65
C ILE A 232 -12.12 -3.37 6.92
N ALA A 233 -12.10 -3.03 5.63
CA ALA A 233 -10.88 -3.01 4.84
C ALA A 233 -9.87 -1.95 5.34
N HIS A 234 -10.34 -0.76 5.70
CA HIS A 234 -9.51 0.29 6.31
C HIS A 234 -8.93 -0.14 7.65
N TYR A 235 -9.74 -0.78 8.52
CA TYR A 235 -9.26 -1.31 9.79
C TYR A 235 -8.21 -2.40 9.59
N ILE A 236 -8.49 -3.43 8.79
CA ILE A 236 -7.56 -4.53 8.55
C ILE A 236 -6.27 -4.05 7.87
N GLY A 237 -6.37 -3.07 6.97
CA GLY A 237 -5.22 -2.42 6.34
C GLY A 237 -4.45 -1.45 7.25
N SER A 238 -5.00 -1.08 8.40
CA SER A 238 -4.33 -0.19 9.36
C SER A 238 -3.16 -0.86 10.06
N GLY A 239 -2.26 -0.07 10.66
CA GLY A 239 -1.15 -0.62 11.45
C GLY A 239 -1.63 -1.51 12.61
N ILE A 240 -2.71 -1.11 13.28
CA ILE A 240 -3.29 -1.87 14.39
C ILE A 240 -3.91 -3.17 13.86
N GLY A 241 -4.87 -3.09 12.95
CA GLY A 241 -5.57 -4.27 12.43
C GLY A 241 -4.62 -5.27 11.76
N ARG A 242 -3.69 -4.79 10.94
CA ARG A 242 -2.69 -5.64 10.29
C ARG A 242 -1.76 -6.31 11.30
N SER A 243 -1.29 -5.59 12.32
CA SER A 243 -0.44 -6.18 13.36
C SER A 243 -1.14 -7.31 14.13
N ARG A 244 -2.45 -7.18 14.34
CA ARG A 244 -3.27 -8.21 14.97
C ARG A 244 -3.49 -9.40 14.05
N LEU A 245 -3.78 -9.14 12.78
CA LEU A 245 -3.93 -10.17 11.74
C LEU A 245 -2.69 -11.05 11.60
N ILE A 246 -1.49 -10.46 11.67
CA ILE A 246 -0.23 -11.20 11.51
C ILE A 246 0.41 -11.64 12.83
N LYS A 247 -0.27 -11.49 13.98
CA LYS A 247 0.26 -11.84 15.31
C LYS A 247 0.69 -13.31 15.39
N GLY A 248 -0.04 -14.21 14.73
CA GLY A 248 0.23 -15.65 14.66
C GLY A 248 1.12 -16.08 13.50
N ALA A 249 1.72 -15.14 12.76
CA ALA A 249 2.45 -15.46 11.53
C ALA A 249 3.64 -16.39 11.80
N LYS A 250 3.80 -17.41 10.94
CA LYS A 250 4.92 -18.36 10.98
C LYS A 250 5.96 -18.01 9.92
N TRP A 251 7.22 -18.08 10.31
CA TRP A 251 8.36 -17.78 9.43
C TRP A 251 8.97 -19.05 8.85
N ALA A 252 9.22 -19.06 7.54
CA ALA A 252 9.90 -20.13 6.84
C ALA A 252 10.64 -19.57 5.62
N VAL A 253 11.97 -19.71 5.61
CA VAL A 253 12.87 -19.45 4.46
C VAL A 253 12.46 -18.23 3.63
N ASN A 254 12.75 -17.02 4.12
CA ASN A 254 12.45 -15.72 3.49
C ASN A 254 10.97 -15.38 3.29
N GLN A 255 10.04 -16.24 3.73
CA GLN A 255 8.61 -15.99 3.70
C GLN A 255 7.99 -16.09 5.09
N ALA A 256 6.86 -15.43 5.25
CA ALA A 256 5.99 -15.49 6.40
C ALA A 256 4.59 -15.88 5.92
N SER A 257 3.85 -16.60 6.77
CA SER A 257 2.50 -17.03 6.44
C SER A 257 1.53 -16.92 7.61
N ILE A 258 0.27 -16.64 7.29
CA ILE A 258 -0.87 -16.77 8.19
C ILE A 258 -1.83 -17.84 7.65
N ASN A 259 -2.61 -18.41 8.56
CA ASN A 259 -3.61 -19.43 8.28
C ASN A 259 -5.04 -18.89 8.52
N GLN A 260 -6.05 -19.70 8.23
CA GLN A 260 -7.46 -19.31 8.36
C GLN A 260 -7.86 -18.98 9.81
N GLN A 261 -7.25 -19.63 10.81
CA GLN A 261 -7.50 -19.35 12.23
C GLN A 261 -6.95 -17.98 12.63
N ASP A 262 -5.78 -17.58 12.10
CA ASP A 262 -5.23 -16.24 12.33
C ASP A 262 -6.19 -15.17 11.79
N VAL A 263 -6.72 -15.37 10.57
CA VAL A 263 -7.73 -14.48 9.98
C VAL A 263 -8.99 -14.46 10.83
N ARG A 264 -9.56 -15.63 11.16
CA ARG A 264 -10.81 -15.76 11.94
C ARG A 264 -10.74 -15.09 13.30
N SER A 265 -9.62 -15.27 14.01
CA SER A 265 -9.43 -14.75 15.37
C SER A 265 -9.08 -13.26 15.43
N THR A 266 -8.85 -12.62 14.29
CA THR A 266 -8.46 -11.20 14.24
C THR A 266 -9.56 -10.34 14.88
N PRO A 267 -9.25 -9.57 15.95
CA PRO A 267 -10.21 -8.67 16.58
C PRO A 267 -10.46 -7.45 15.70
N VAL A 268 -11.72 -7.05 15.57
CA VAL A 268 -12.21 -5.92 14.76
C VAL A 268 -13.15 -5.07 15.62
N PRO A 269 -12.96 -3.74 15.71
CA PRO A 269 -13.91 -2.88 16.40
C PRO A 269 -15.18 -2.81 15.56
N LEU A 270 -16.33 -2.90 16.22
CA LEU A 270 -17.63 -2.90 15.58
C LEU A 270 -18.47 -1.73 16.10
N PRO A 271 -18.41 -0.57 15.43
CA PRO A 271 -19.39 0.50 15.57
C PRO A 271 -20.76 0.07 15.01
N PRO A 272 -21.83 0.84 15.26
CA PRO A 272 -23.05 0.82 14.46
C PRO A 272 -22.79 1.04 12.97
N THR A 273 -23.57 0.42 12.08
CA THR A 273 -23.31 0.47 10.63
C THR A 273 -23.30 1.89 10.05
N SER A 274 -24.17 2.79 10.54
CA SER A 274 -24.18 4.19 10.11
C SER A 274 -22.85 4.90 10.40
N GLU A 275 -22.28 4.63 11.58
CA GLU A 275 -20.98 5.18 11.97
C GLU A 275 -19.84 4.54 11.18
N GLN A 276 -19.90 3.23 10.88
CA GLN A 276 -18.92 2.58 9.99
C GLN A 276 -18.88 3.25 8.61
N CYS A 277 -20.05 3.55 8.04
CA CYS A 277 -20.17 4.26 6.77
C CYS A 277 -19.57 5.66 6.83
N GLU A 278 -19.83 6.41 7.91
CA GLU A 278 -19.27 7.75 8.09
C GLU A 278 -17.75 7.72 8.25
N ILE A 279 -17.22 6.79 9.06
CA ILE A 279 -15.77 6.59 9.21
C ILE A 279 -15.15 6.28 7.84
N ALA A 280 -15.73 5.35 7.09
CA ALA A 280 -15.23 4.99 5.77
C ALA A 280 -15.23 6.18 4.81
N ARG A 281 -16.32 6.95 4.77
CA ARG A 281 -16.45 8.16 3.95
C ARG A 281 -15.36 9.19 4.27
N VAL A 282 -15.18 9.52 5.56
CA VAL A 282 -14.16 10.48 5.99
C VAL A 282 -12.75 9.97 5.65
N LEU A 283 -12.48 8.68 5.85
CA LEU A 283 -11.19 8.10 5.49
C LEU A 283 -10.92 8.15 3.99
N ASP A 284 -11.92 7.81 3.17
CA ASP A 284 -11.81 7.83 1.71
C ASP A 284 -11.53 9.25 1.19
N ASP A 285 -12.28 10.24 1.67
CA ASP A 285 -12.08 11.66 1.31
C ASP A 285 -10.65 12.13 1.66
N GLN A 286 -10.20 11.82 2.88
CA GLN A 286 -8.87 12.23 3.33
C GLN A 286 -7.75 11.46 2.62
N PHE A 287 -7.93 10.18 2.32
CA PHE A 287 -6.95 9.42 1.57
C PHE A 287 -6.85 9.85 0.10
N SER A 288 -7.97 10.26 -0.51
CA SER A 288 -7.95 10.89 -1.83
C SER A 288 -7.10 12.16 -1.79
N ALA A 289 -7.38 13.06 -0.84
CA ALA A 289 -6.62 14.31 -0.69
C ALA A 289 -5.11 14.07 -0.45
N VAL A 290 -4.77 13.10 0.39
CA VAL A 290 -3.36 12.71 0.64
C VAL A 290 -2.69 12.15 -0.63
N THR A 291 -3.43 11.38 -1.42
CA THR A 291 -2.92 10.80 -2.68
C THR A 291 -2.68 11.88 -3.73
N ASP A 292 -3.58 12.85 -3.84
CA ASP A 292 -3.45 13.99 -4.77
C ASP A 292 -2.27 14.87 -4.39
N GLN A 293 -2.12 15.17 -3.09
CA GLN A 293 -0.98 15.93 -2.56
C GLN A 293 0.34 15.19 -2.78
N GLY A 294 0.39 13.88 -2.54
CA GLY A 294 1.56 13.05 -2.82
C GLY A 294 1.94 13.12 -4.31
N SER A 295 0.97 12.97 -5.21
CA SER A 295 1.18 13.05 -6.65
C SER A 295 1.63 14.44 -7.12
N ALA A 296 1.15 15.51 -6.48
CA ALA A 296 1.61 16.87 -6.74
C ALA A 296 3.08 17.06 -6.30
N ILE A 297 3.45 16.54 -5.13
CA ILE A 297 4.84 16.60 -4.64
C ILE A 297 5.79 15.81 -5.55
N ASP A 298 5.39 14.62 -5.99
CA ASP A 298 6.21 13.80 -6.90
C ASP A 298 6.49 14.53 -8.22
N ARG A 299 5.47 15.19 -8.79
CA ARG A 299 5.62 16.04 -9.97
C ARG A 299 6.55 17.23 -9.71
N ALA A 300 6.41 17.89 -8.56
CA ALA A 300 7.29 19.01 -8.19
C ALA A 300 8.75 18.56 -8.06
N LEU A 301 9.02 17.40 -7.46
CA LEU A 301 10.36 16.83 -7.35
C LEU A 301 10.97 16.49 -8.72
N GLN A 302 10.18 15.96 -9.65
CA GLN A 302 10.60 15.73 -11.03
C GLN A 302 10.95 17.06 -11.73
N GLN A 303 10.11 18.08 -11.56
CA GLN A 303 10.35 19.42 -12.10
C GLN A 303 11.61 20.06 -11.49
N SER A 304 11.85 19.92 -10.19
CA SER A 304 13.08 20.38 -9.54
C SER A 304 14.33 19.71 -10.13
N THR A 305 14.25 18.43 -10.46
CA THR A 305 15.35 17.70 -11.11
C THR A 305 15.64 18.26 -12.50
N ALA A 306 14.60 18.50 -13.30
CA ALA A 306 14.74 19.13 -14.62
C ALA A 306 15.26 20.57 -14.52
N GLN A 307 14.79 21.34 -13.52
CA GLN A 307 15.23 22.70 -13.29
C GLN A 307 16.72 22.78 -12.94
N ARG A 308 17.22 21.84 -12.13
CA ARG A 308 18.67 21.71 -11.87
C ARG A 308 19.46 21.58 -13.17
N GLN A 309 19.02 20.69 -14.05
CA GLN A 309 19.69 20.47 -15.34
C GLN A 309 19.63 21.74 -16.22
N ASN A 310 18.51 22.45 -16.22
CA ASN A 310 18.36 23.72 -16.95
C ASN A 310 19.29 24.81 -16.40
N ILE A 311 19.39 24.95 -15.09
CA ILE A 311 20.30 25.91 -14.42
C ILE A 311 21.76 25.61 -14.81
N LEU A 312 22.18 24.34 -14.71
CA LEU A 312 23.54 23.92 -15.09
C LEU A 312 23.80 24.17 -16.59
N ARG A 313 22.83 23.85 -17.45
CA ARG A 313 22.94 24.11 -18.89
C ARG A 313 23.08 25.60 -19.18
N ALA A 314 22.27 26.45 -18.55
CA ALA A 314 22.35 27.90 -18.71
C ALA A 314 23.70 28.46 -18.23
N ALA A 315 24.25 27.92 -17.15
CA ALA A 315 25.58 28.28 -16.64
C ALA A 315 26.68 27.96 -17.65
N PHE A 316 26.69 26.74 -18.19
CA PHE A 316 27.72 26.32 -19.16
C PHE A 316 27.54 26.95 -20.54
N ALA A 317 26.32 27.41 -20.88
CA ALA A 317 26.05 28.15 -22.10
C ALA A 317 26.34 29.66 -22.00
N GLY A 318 26.76 30.16 -20.82
CA GLY A 318 27.00 31.60 -20.61
C GLY A 318 25.73 32.45 -20.58
N GLN A 319 24.58 31.81 -20.30
CA GLN A 319 23.25 32.43 -20.30
C GLN A 319 22.72 32.70 -18.88
N LEU A 320 23.45 32.28 -17.85
CA LEU A 320 22.98 32.36 -16.46
C LEU A 320 23.12 33.76 -15.85
N VAL A 321 24.13 34.52 -16.28
CA VAL A 321 24.40 35.88 -15.80
C VAL A 321 24.55 36.83 -16.99
N PRO A 322 24.20 38.12 -16.86
CA PRO A 322 24.47 39.12 -17.89
C PRO A 322 25.96 39.21 -18.21
N GLN A 323 26.28 39.35 -19.49
CA GLN A 323 27.63 39.58 -19.98
C GLN A 323 28.04 41.03 -19.69
N ASP A 324 29.27 41.25 -19.22
CA ASP A 324 29.82 42.59 -18.95
C ASP A 324 30.78 42.98 -20.08
N PRO A 325 30.49 44.05 -20.85
CA PRO A 325 31.36 44.51 -21.92
C PRO A 325 32.79 44.89 -21.47
N ASN A 326 33.00 45.11 -20.17
CA ASN A 326 34.30 45.45 -19.61
C ASN A 326 35.11 44.21 -19.15
N ASP A 327 34.55 43.01 -19.23
CA ASP A 327 35.30 41.79 -18.93
C ASP A 327 36.42 41.57 -19.97
N GLU A 328 37.55 41.04 -19.49
CA GLU A 328 38.64 40.59 -20.34
C GLU A 328 38.11 39.63 -21.42
N PRO A 329 38.42 39.77 -22.72
CA PRO A 329 37.94 38.82 -23.72
C PRO A 329 38.47 37.39 -23.47
N ALA A 330 37.63 36.38 -23.67
CA ALA A 330 38.00 34.98 -23.49
C ALA A 330 39.26 34.55 -24.28
N SER A 331 39.54 35.21 -25.41
CA SER A 331 40.76 35.00 -26.20
C SER A 331 42.03 35.35 -25.41
N VAL A 332 42.02 36.43 -24.63
CA VAL A 332 43.17 36.91 -23.85
C VAL A 332 43.48 35.94 -22.70
N LEU A 333 42.44 35.45 -22.01
CA LEU A 333 42.59 34.41 -20.99
C LEU A 333 43.18 33.11 -21.58
N LEU A 334 42.70 32.69 -22.76
CA LEU A 334 43.20 31.48 -23.42
C LEU A 334 44.66 31.63 -23.87
N GLU A 335 45.06 32.80 -24.34
CA GLU A 335 46.46 33.12 -24.64
C GLU A 335 47.32 33.03 -23.38
N ARG A 336 46.85 33.58 -22.26
CA ARG A 336 47.57 33.51 -20.97
C ARG A 336 47.77 32.07 -20.50
N ILE A 337 46.75 31.23 -20.61
CA ILE A 337 46.82 29.80 -20.26
C ILE A 337 47.76 29.04 -21.21
N ARG A 338 47.76 29.36 -22.51
CA ARG A 338 48.71 28.77 -23.45
C ARG A 338 50.14 29.16 -23.12
N ALA A 339 50.38 30.42 -22.77
CA ALA A 339 51.69 30.91 -22.35
C ALA A 339 52.17 30.24 -21.04
N GLU A 340 51.30 30.14 -20.03
CA GLU A 340 51.59 29.43 -18.78
C GLU A 340 51.85 27.92 -19.00
N ARG A 341 51.08 27.26 -19.85
CA ARG A 341 51.31 25.84 -20.19
C ARG A 341 52.60 25.64 -20.98
N ALA A 342 52.95 26.56 -21.87
CA ALA A 342 54.23 26.52 -22.57
C ALA A 342 55.40 26.73 -21.62
N ALA A 343 55.25 27.61 -20.62
CA ALA A 343 56.23 27.81 -19.56
C ALA A 343 56.36 26.58 -18.64
N GLN A 344 55.24 25.91 -18.30
CA GLN A 344 55.23 24.69 -17.47
C GLN A 344 55.64 23.40 -18.23
N GLY A 345 55.51 23.38 -19.55
CA GLY A 345 55.88 22.26 -20.43
C GLY A 345 57.39 21.98 -20.56
N THR A 346 58.22 22.64 -19.76
CA THR A 346 59.69 22.46 -19.75
C THR A 346 60.22 21.67 -18.54
N ALA A 347 59.36 21.08 -17.71
CA ALA A 347 59.78 20.29 -16.54
C ALA A 347 59.61 18.76 -16.72
N LYS A 348 60.72 18.15 -17.22
CA LYS A 348 61.22 16.75 -17.12
C LYS A 348 60.71 15.63 -18.07
N PRO A 349 61.64 14.81 -18.62
CA PRO A 349 61.35 13.59 -19.37
C PRO A 349 60.97 12.42 -18.46
N ALA A 350 60.25 11.46 -19.05
CA ALA A 350 59.85 10.20 -18.43
C ALA A 350 61.04 9.44 -17.82
N ARG A 351 60.98 9.18 -16.50
CA ARG A 351 61.88 8.23 -15.83
C ARG A 351 61.53 6.81 -16.30
N GLY A 352 62.51 6.15 -16.91
CA GLY A 352 62.42 4.78 -17.41
C GLY A 352 61.87 3.80 -16.37
N ARG A 353 60.94 2.96 -16.82
CA ARG A 353 60.34 1.87 -16.08
C ARG A 353 61.37 0.74 -15.93
N LYS A 354 61.90 0.50 -14.73
CA LYS A 354 62.67 -0.72 -14.45
C LYS A 354 61.73 -1.95 -14.44
N PRO A 355 62.14 -3.11 -14.95
CA PRO A 355 61.31 -4.31 -14.92
C PRO A 355 61.17 -4.83 -13.49
N LYS A 356 59.95 -5.23 -13.11
CA LYS A 356 59.67 -5.87 -11.82
C LYS A 356 60.02 -7.36 -11.93
N VAL A 357 61.01 -7.78 -11.16
CA VAL A 357 61.32 -9.20 -10.89
C VAL A 357 60.21 -9.76 -9.99
N GLN A 358 59.61 -10.88 -10.38
CA GLN A 358 58.74 -11.69 -9.52
C GLN A 358 59.58 -12.42 -8.46
N PRO A 359 59.06 -12.59 -7.24
CA PRO A 359 59.38 -13.76 -6.44
C PRO A 359 58.15 -14.66 -6.31
N ASN A 360 58.38 -15.95 -6.60
CA ASN A 360 57.57 -17.09 -6.19
C ASN A 360 57.50 -17.19 -4.67
N ALA A 361 56.30 -17.46 -4.14
CA ALA A 361 55.98 -18.58 -3.25
C ALA A 361 54.47 -18.52 -2.92
#